data_AF-A0A0C3KBU6-F1
#
_entry.id   AF-A0A0C3KBU6-F1
#
_cell.length_a   1.000
_cell.length_b   1.000
_cell.length_c   1.000
_cell.angle_alpha   90.00
_cell.angle_beta   90.00
_cell.angle_gamma   90.00
#
_symmetry.space_group_name_H-M   'P 1'
#
loop_
_entity.id
_entity.type
_entity.pdbx_description
1 polymer ?
#
loop_
_entity_poly.entity_id
_entity_poly.type
_entity_poly.pdbx_seq_one_letter_code
_entity_poly.pdbx_strand_id
1 'polypeptide(L)'
;MPALRPLLMTVKVFLSQHGLNSAATGGSSSYVLAYMIIHFMQADPCGRPQSWIDDPIGSESLGYLLLDFMEHYGSKFPYETHYLHSRLGSSCRKRIYYGYRRTATANFAWNASQPKKPI
;
A
#
# COMPACT_ATOMS: atom_id res chain seq x y z
N MET A 1 1.51 -16.23 -5.84
CA MET A 1 1.58 -15.62 -4.49
C MET A 1 0.79 -16.46 -3.48
N PRO A 2 1.22 -17.71 -3.20
CA PRO A 2 0.52 -18.61 -2.27
C PRO A 2 0.50 -18.10 -0.81
N ALA A 3 1.44 -17.23 -0.43
CA ALA A 3 1.52 -16.62 0.91
C ALA A 3 0.50 -15.50 1.19
N LEU A 4 -0.14 -14.93 0.17
CA LEU A 4 -1.05 -13.80 0.35
C LEU A 4 -2.31 -14.16 1.13
N ARG A 5 -2.89 -15.33 0.82
CA ARG A 5 -4.14 -15.80 1.43
C ARG A 5 -4.01 -16.10 2.93
N PRO A 6 -3.01 -16.87 3.40
CA PRO A 6 -2.87 -17.13 4.83
C PRO A 6 -2.56 -15.84 5.61
N LEU A 7 -1.73 -14.95 5.07
CA LEU A 7 -1.41 -13.68 5.73
C LEU A 7 -2.65 -12.77 5.86
N LEU A 8 -3.42 -12.63 4.78
CA LEU A 8 -4.67 -11.86 4.78
C LEU A 8 -5.68 -12.40 5.79
N MET A 9 -5.81 -13.72 5.91
CA MET A 9 -6.72 -14.34 6.88
C MET A 9 -6.30 -14.03 8.32
N THR A 10 -5.02 -14.19 8.66
CA THR A 10 -4.52 -13.92 10.02
C THR A 10 -4.73 -12.45 10.41
N VAL A 11 -4.38 -11.51 9.53
CA VAL A 11 -4.56 -10.07 9.78
C VAL A 11 -6.05 -9.71 9.89
N LYS A 12 -6.90 -10.30 9.05
CA LYS A 12 -8.34 -10.04 9.08
C LYS A 12 -9.00 -10.54 10.37
N VAL A 13 -8.61 -11.72 10.85
CA VAL A 13 -9.12 -12.25 12.13
C VAL A 13 -8.68 -11.35 13.28
N PHE A 14 -7.40 -10.95 13.30
CA PHE A 14 -6.88 -10.01 14.29
C PHE A 14 -7.66 -8.69 14.32
N LEU A 15 -7.86 -8.04 13.16
CA LEU A 15 -8.61 -6.78 13.08
C LEU A 15 -10.09 -6.94 13.43
N SER A 16 -10.67 -8.12 13.14
CA SER A 16 -12.04 -8.43 13.53
C SER A 16 -12.18 -8.56 15.05
N GLN A 17 -11.18 -9.12 15.74
CA GLN A 17 -11.16 -9.20 17.21
C GLN A 17 -11.05 -7.81 17.85
N HIS A 18 -10.33 -6.88 17.21
CA HIS A 18 -10.22 -5.49 17.66
C HIS A 18 -11.38 -4.59 17.22
N GLY A 19 -12.39 -5.10 16.52
CA GLY A 19 -13.53 -4.31 16.04
C GLY A 19 -13.20 -3.31 14.92
N LEU A 20 -12.03 -3.43 14.26
CA LEU A 20 -11.52 -2.50 13.25
C LEU A 20 -11.87 -2.92 11.80
N ASN A 21 -12.63 -3.98 11.61
CA ASN A 21 -12.97 -4.54 10.28
C ASN A 21 -14.29 -3.99 9.69
N SER A 22 -14.88 -2.95 10.29
CA SER A 22 -16.11 -2.30 9.79
C SER A 22 -15.81 -0.94 9.19
N ALA A 23 -15.96 -0.81 7.86
CA ALA A 23 -15.80 0.47 7.16
C ALA A 23 -16.84 1.52 7.62
N ALA A 24 -18.02 1.08 8.06
CA ALA A 24 -19.07 1.96 8.57
C ALA A 24 -18.69 2.63 9.90
N THR A 25 -17.79 2.02 10.66
CA THR A 25 -17.32 2.52 11.97
C THR A 25 -15.98 3.25 11.85
N GLY A 26 -15.51 3.53 10.63
CA GLY A 26 -14.20 4.14 10.38
C GLY A 26 -13.03 3.15 10.39
N GLY A 27 -13.31 1.85 10.40
CA GLY A 27 -12.30 0.79 10.35
C GLY A 27 -11.77 0.51 8.95
N SER A 28 -10.77 -0.36 8.87
CA SER A 28 -10.16 -0.82 7.61
C SER A 28 -11.09 -1.77 6.87
N SER A 29 -11.35 -1.51 5.58
CA SER A 29 -12.12 -2.43 4.74
C SER A 29 -11.24 -3.63 4.33
N SER A 30 -11.88 -4.76 4.04
CA SER A 30 -11.17 -5.98 3.59
C SER A 30 -10.34 -5.75 2.32
N TYR A 31 -10.77 -4.79 1.48
CA TYR A 31 -10.09 -4.41 0.25
C TYR A 31 -8.82 -3.59 0.51
N VAL A 32 -8.86 -2.67 1.48
CA VAL A 32 -7.68 -1.91 1.92
C VAL A 32 -6.63 -2.86 2.48
N LEU A 33 -7.03 -3.84 3.28
CA LEU A 33 -6.11 -4.85 3.83
C LEU A 33 -5.44 -5.69 2.74
N ALA A 34 -6.21 -6.13 1.74
CA ALA A 34 -5.65 -6.83 0.60
C ALA A 34 -4.62 -5.96 -0.15
N TYR A 35 -4.92 -4.67 -0.35
CA TYR A 35 -3.99 -3.75 -0.99
C TYR A 35 -2.72 -3.51 -0.19
N MET A 36 -2.80 -3.37 1.14
CA MET A 36 -1.63 -3.22 2.00
C MET A 36 -0.73 -4.45 1.91
N ILE A 37 -1.31 -5.64 1.93
CA ILE A 37 -0.53 -6.88 1.81
C ILE A 37 0.12 -7.00 0.42
N ILE A 38 -0.62 -6.71 -0.65
CA ILE A 38 -0.07 -6.74 -2.02
C ILE A 38 1.08 -5.74 -2.15
N HIS A 39 0.89 -4.51 -1.66
CA HIS A 39 1.91 -3.47 -1.71
C HIS A 39 3.15 -3.85 -0.91
N PHE A 40 2.98 -4.39 0.30
CA PHE A 40 4.07 -4.89 1.13
C PHE A 40 4.88 -6.00 0.44
N MET A 41 4.20 -6.95 -0.20
CA MET A 41 4.86 -8.03 -0.96
C MET A 41 5.58 -7.53 -2.22
N GLN A 42 5.11 -6.44 -2.83
CA GLN A 42 5.76 -5.84 -4.00
C GLN A 42 6.92 -4.91 -3.65
N ALA A 43 6.92 -4.35 -2.44
CA ALA A 43 7.92 -3.39 -1.98
C ALA A 43 9.18 -4.05 -1.40
N ASP A 44 9.17 -5.37 -1.19
CA ASP A 44 10.26 -6.18 -0.63
C ASP A 44 11.12 -5.44 0.43
N PRO A 45 10.52 -4.88 1.49
CA PRO A 45 11.22 -3.97 2.40
C PRO A 45 12.37 -4.62 3.18
N CYS A 46 12.53 -5.94 3.14
CA CYS A 46 13.56 -6.69 3.86
C CYS A 46 14.43 -7.61 2.98
N GLY A 47 14.35 -7.54 1.65
CA GLY A 47 15.24 -8.31 0.76
C GLY A 47 15.22 -9.82 1.02
N ARG A 48 14.04 -10.37 1.37
CA ARG A 48 13.89 -11.77 1.76
C ARG A 48 13.93 -12.70 0.55
N PRO A 49 14.39 -13.95 0.70
CA PRO A 49 14.46 -14.88 -0.42
C PRO A 49 13.06 -15.22 -0.96
N GLN A 50 12.92 -15.25 -2.29
CA GLN A 50 11.67 -15.58 -3.00
C GLN A 50 11.03 -16.90 -2.51
N SER A 51 11.84 -17.84 -2.00
CA SER A 51 11.39 -19.12 -1.48
C SER A 51 10.38 -19.01 -0.33
N TRP A 52 10.41 -17.93 0.45
CA TRP A 52 9.46 -17.69 1.54
C TRP A 52 8.08 -17.25 1.02
N ILE A 53 8.04 -16.65 -0.17
CA ILE A 53 6.81 -16.19 -0.82
C ILE A 53 6.15 -17.35 -1.57
N ASP A 54 6.96 -18.24 -2.15
CA ASP A 54 6.52 -19.39 -2.94
C ASP A 54 6.10 -20.58 -2.08
N ASP A 55 6.74 -20.84 -0.93
CA ASP A 55 6.30 -21.86 0.02
C ASP A 55 6.37 -21.38 1.48
N PRO A 56 5.37 -20.58 1.93
CA PRO A 56 5.33 -20.03 3.29
C PRO A 56 5.08 -21.09 4.37
N ILE A 57 4.53 -22.25 4.00
CA ILE A 57 4.16 -23.33 4.93
C ILE A 57 5.37 -24.25 5.14
N GLY A 58 6.08 -24.62 4.06
CA GLY A 58 7.28 -25.44 4.15
C GLY A 58 8.48 -24.74 4.79
N SER A 59 8.51 -23.41 4.77
CA SER A 59 9.62 -22.61 5.32
C SER A 59 9.35 -21.96 6.69
N GLU A 60 8.17 -22.21 7.29
CA GLU A 60 7.71 -21.59 8.55
C GLU A 60 7.83 -20.05 8.57
N SER A 61 7.90 -19.42 7.40
CA SER A 61 8.27 -18.01 7.23
C SER A 61 7.07 -17.05 7.38
N LEU A 62 5.85 -17.59 7.50
CA LEU A 62 4.62 -16.80 7.61
C LEU A 62 4.61 -15.88 8.83
N GLY A 63 5.10 -16.36 9.98
CA GLY A 63 5.17 -15.56 11.21
C GLY A 63 6.12 -14.37 11.08
N TYR A 64 7.28 -14.60 10.48
CA TYR A 64 8.24 -13.53 10.19
C TYR A 64 7.67 -12.49 9.21
N LEU A 65 6.90 -12.91 8.20
CA LEU A 65 6.25 -12.00 7.25
C LEU A 65 5.16 -11.15 7.93
N LEU A 66 4.41 -11.74 8.86
CA LEU A 66 3.43 -11.02 9.66
C LEU A 66 4.08 -9.96 10.54
N LEU A 67 5.19 -10.29 11.18
CA LEU A 67 5.91 -9.37 12.08
C LEU A 67 6.48 -8.19 11.30
N ASP A 68 7.10 -8.43 10.15
CA ASP A 68 7.58 -7.34 9.26
C ASP A 68 6.44 -6.47 8.75
N PHE A 69 5.29 -7.07 8.40
CA PHE A 69 4.10 -6.32 8.00
C PHE A 69 3.63 -5.39 9.12
N MET A 70 3.56 -5.90 10.35
CA MET A 70 3.17 -5.10 11.52
C MET A 70 4.19 -4.00 11.83
N GLU A 71 5.49 -4.26 11.72
CA GLU A 71 6.53 -3.25 11.93
C GLU A 71 6.51 -2.17 10.83
N HIS A 72 6.34 -2.58 9.57
CA HIS A 72 6.30 -1.68 8.43
C HIS A 72 5.14 -0.68 8.55
N TYR A 73 3.93 -1.17 8.82
CA TYR A 73 2.75 -0.32 8.96
C TYR A 73 2.59 0.28 10.36
N GLY A 74 3.24 -0.26 11.39
CA GLY A 74 3.21 0.30 12.73
C GLY A 74 4.16 1.48 12.94
N SER A 75 5.30 1.50 12.26
CA SER A 75 6.36 2.50 12.53
C SER A 75 7.05 3.08 11.30
N LYS A 76 7.28 2.29 10.25
CA LYS A 76 8.12 2.72 9.12
C LYS A 76 7.35 3.49 8.05
N PHE A 77 6.04 3.25 7.89
CA PHE A 77 5.24 3.83 6.81
C PHE A 77 4.76 5.25 7.12
N PRO A 78 5.15 6.28 6.33
CA PRO A 78 4.72 7.66 6.57
C PRO A 78 3.32 7.92 5.99
N TYR A 79 2.29 7.72 6.80
CA TYR A 79 0.87 7.88 6.41
C TYR A 79 0.49 9.29 5.97
N GLU A 80 1.14 10.32 6.50
CA GLU A 80 0.81 11.71 6.20
C GLU A 80 1.19 12.08 4.77
N THR A 81 2.39 11.69 4.36
CA THR A 81 3.03 12.18 3.13
C THR A 81 2.91 11.21 1.97
N HIS A 82 2.64 9.92 2.19
CA HIS A 82 2.61 8.92 1.13
C HIS A 82 1.30 8.14 1.09
N TYR A 83 1.03 7.53 -0.06
CA TYR A 83 -0.10 6.63 -0.28
C TYR A 83 0.35 5.36 -1.01
N LEU A 84 -0.42 4.29 -0.86
CA LEU A 84 -0.13 2.99 -1.45
C LEU A 84 -0.41 3.03 -2.96
N HIS A 85 0.58 2.64 -3.77
CA HIS A 85 0.44 2.54 -5.21
C HIS A 85 0.83 1.14 -5.69
N SER A 86 -0.16 0.33 -6.06
CA SER A 86 0.00 -1.09 -6.36
C SER A 86 0.72 -1.43 -7.67
N ARG A 87 0.92 -0.45 -8.56
CA ARG A 87 1.65 -0.67 -9.83
C ARG A 87 3.14 -0.42 -9.74
N LEU A 88 3.58 0.36 -8.75
CA LEU A 88 4.96 0.83 -8.68
C LEU A 88 5.79 0.03 -7.67
N GLY A 89 5.16 -0.87 -6.91
CA GLY A 89 5.81 -1.59 -5.79
C GLY A 89 6.41 -0.65 -4.74
N SER A 90 6.06 0.63 -4.76
CA SER A 90 6.69 1.68 -3.98
C SER A 90 5.64 2.66 -3.51
N SER A 91 5.92 3.32 -2.39
CA SER A 91 5.01 4.30 -1.81
C SER A 91 5.14 5.60 -2.59
N CYS A 92 4.02 6.11 -3.12
CA CYS A 92 4.04 7.37 -3.87
C CYS A 92 3.80 8.53 -2.91
N ARG A 93 4.60 9.60 -3.05
CA ARG A 93 4.36 10.84 -2.30
C ARG A 93 3.01 11.42 -2.72
N LYS A 94 2.16 11.75 -1.76
CA LYS A 94 0.95 12.52 -2.00
C LYS A 94 1.36 13.84 -2.64
N ARG A 95 0.75 14.17 -3.77
CA ARG A 95 0.90 15.50 -4.35
C ARG A 95 0.19 16.47 -3.39
N ILE A 96 0.97 17.24 -2.63
CA ILE A 96 0.42 18.26 -1.74
C ILE A 96 -0.20 19.35 -2.63
N TYR A 97 -1.51 19.33 -2.76
CA TYR A 97 -2.26 20.45 -3.29
C TYR A 97 -2.38 21.51 -2.19
N TYR A 98 -1.33 22.30 -2.00
CA TYR A 98 -1.48 23.55 -1.25
C TYR A 98 -2.41 24.45 -2.03
N GLY A 99 -3.67 24.52 -1.59
CA GLY A 99 -4.62 25.58 -1.94
C GLY A 99 -4.98 25.72 -3.41
N TYR A 100 -6.15 25.22 -3.79
CA TYR A 100 -6.91 25.85 -4.86
C TYR A 100 -7.42 27.22 -4.36
N ARG A 101 -6.51 28.19 -4.24
CA ARG A 101 -6.87 29.60 -4.20
C ARG A 101 -6.89 30.03 -5.66
N ARG A 102 -8.10 30.23 -6.21
CA ARG A 102 -8.30 30.75 -7.57
C ARG A 102 -7.40 31.98 -7.80
N THR A 103 -6.31 31.81 -8.53
CA THR A 103 -5.73 32.87 -9.35
C THR A 103 -5.85 32.40 -10.80
N ALA A 104 -6.65 33.13 -11.57
CA ALA A 104 -7.16 32.74 -12.89
C ALA A 104 -6.08 32.66 -14.00
N THR A 105 -4.79 32.65 -13.66
CA THR A 105 -3.69 32.77 -14.63
C THR A 105 -2.96 31.46 -14.91
N ALA A 106 -3.17 30.39 -14.13
CA ALA A 106 -2.43 29.13 -14.29
C ALA A 106 -2.91 28.24 -15.47
N ASN A 107 -4.08 28.52 -16.05
CA ASN A 107 -4.60 27.75 -17.20
C ASN A 107 -3.80 27.98 -18.50
N PHE A 108 -2.95 29.02 -18.55
CA PHE A 108 -2.18 29.33 -19.75
C PHE A 108 -0.90 28.46 -19.88
N ALA A 109 -0.32 27.99 -18.77
CA ALA A 109 0.98 27.31 -18.81
C ALA A 109 0.90 25.79 -19.11
N TRP A 110 -0.21 25.12 -18.79
CA TRP A 110 -0.33 23.67 -19.02
C TRP A 110 -0.49 23.30 -20.50
N ASN A 111 -1.06 24.21 -21.31
CA ASN A 111 -1.36 23.93 -22.72
C ASN A 111 -0.16 24.17 -23.66
N ALA A 112 0.92 24.81 -23.19
CA ALA A 112 2.10 25.11 -24.00
C ALA A 112 3.17 24.00 -24.00
N SER A 113 3.08 23.04 -23.08
CA SER A 113 4.11 22.01 -22.86
C SER A 113 3.72 20.60 -23.34
N GLN A 114 2.59 20.45 -24.03
CA GLN A 114 2.25 19.18 -24.66
C GLN A 114 2.97 19.08 -26.02
N PRO A 115 3.93 18.16 -26.21
CA PRO A 115 4.49 17.92 -27.54
C PRO A 115 3.36 17.41 -28.45
N LYS A 116 3.07 18.15 -29.52
CA LYS A 116 2.11 17.74 -30.55
C LYS A 116 2.58 16.40 -31.13
N LYS A 117 1.75 15.36 -31.01
CA LYS A 117 1.99 14.09 -31.70
C LYS A 117 1.98 14.35 -33.22
N PRO A 118 3.00 13.94 -33.98
CA PRO A 118 2.91 13.97 -35.43
C PRO A 118 1.82 12.99 -35.89
N ILE A 119 1.10 13.42 -36.93
CA ILE A 119 0.03 12.69 -37.63
C ILE A 119 0.62 11.47 -38.32
#